data_AF-A0A857C8L6-F1
#
_entry.id   AF-A0A857C8L6-F1
#
_cell.length_a   1.000
_cell.length_b   1.000
_cell.length_c   1.000
_cell.angle_alpha   90.00
_cell.angle_beta   90.00
_cell.angle_gamma   90.00
#
_symmetry.space_group_name_H-M   'P 1'
#
loop_
_entity.id
_entity.type
_entity.pdbx_description
1 polymer ?
#
loop_
_entity_poly.entity_id
_entity_poly.type
_entity_poly.pdbx_seq_one_letter_code
_entity_poly.pdbx_strand_id
1 'polypeptide(L)'
;MSNLKLGPLPRLGVVRITVSLPEPLKEELDLYAAEYGRLYGEVDTATLIPHMLESFLRSDRGWRSRKARAVGKSRPTTGGQPGAVGRTNPADTDH
;
A
#
# COMPACT_ATOMS: atom_id res chain seq x y z
N MET A 1 21.65 31.30 1.77
CA MET A 1 20.36 30.62 1.49
C MET A 1 20.43 29.21 2.06
N SER A 2 20.08 29.02 3.33
CA SER A 2 20.22 27.73 4.02
C SER A 2 19.14 26.74 3.57
N ASN A 3 19.55 25.76 2.76
CA ASN A 3 18.71 24.63 2.35
C ASN A 3 18.53 23.68 3.54
N LEU A 4 17.33 23.63 4.13
CA LEU A 4 17.02 22.67 5.19
C LEU A 4 17.07 21.25 4.62
N LYS A 5 17.84 20.37 5.27
CA LYS A 5 17.95 18.94 4.89
C LYS A 5 16.64 18.15 5.07
N LEU A 6 15.67 18.73 5.77
CA LEU A 6 14.36 18.14 6.00
C LEU A 6 13.37 18.73 4.98
N GLY A 7 12.89 17.88 4.08
CA GLY A 7 11.76 18.21 3.21
C GLY A 7 10.46 18.39 4.00
N PRO A 8 9.37 18.83 3.36
CA PRO A 8 8.09 19.01 4.04
C PRO A 8 7.65 17.72 4.75
N LEU A 9 7.26 17.85 6.01
CA LEU A 9 6.79 16.71 6.81
C LEU A 9 5.52 16.12 6.18
N PRO A 10 5.37 14.78 6.17
CA PRO A 10 4.17 14.14 5.67
C PRO A 10 2.96 14.61 6.49
N ARG A 11 1.91 15.02 5.78
CA ARG A 11 0.64 15.39 6.43
C ARG A 11 -0.02 14.14 6.99
N LEU A 12 -0.12 14.05 8.31
CA LEU A 12 -0.99 13.09 8.97
C LEU A 12 -2.43 13.59 8.81
N GLY A 13 -3.10 13.12 7.76
CA GLY A 13 -4.49 13.48 7.46
C GLY A 13 -5.47 12.45 8.02
N VAL A 14 -6.46 12.91 8.77
CA VAL A 14 -7.68 12.13 9.02
C VAL A 14 -8.61 12.36 7.83
N VAL A 15 -9.08 11.29 7.19
CA VAL A 15 -10.02 11.35 6.07
C VAL A 15 -11.39 10.88 6.54
N ARG A 16 -12.40 11.74 6.39
CA ARG A 16 -13.80 11.38 6.64
C ARG A 16 -14.44 10.90 5.34
N ILE A 17 -15.07 9.73 5.38
CA ILE A 17 -15.82 9.15 4.26
C ILE A 17 -17.25 8.94 4.74
N THR A 18 -18.22 9.41 3.96
CA THR A 18 -19.65 9.13 4.19
C THR A 18 -20.07 8.01 3.25
N VAL A 19 -20.70 6.97 3.80
CA VAL A 19 -21.21 5.82 3.04
C VAL A 19 -22.68 5.60 3.37
N SER A 20 -23.47 5.20 2.38
CA SER A 20 -24.83 4.72 2.60
C SER A 20 -24.78 3.20 2.81
N LEU A 21 -25.42 2.72 3.87
CA LEU A 21 -25.52 1.29 4.19
C LEU A 21 -26.99 0.86 4.11
N PRO A 22 -27.28 -0.35 3.61
CA PRO A 22 -28.59 -0.96 3.81
C PRO A 22 -28.90 -1.08 5.31
N GLU A 23 -30.15 -0.85 5.69
CA GLU A 23 -30.60 -0.94 7.09
C GLU A 23 -30.28 -2.30 7.73
N PRO A 24 -30.51 -3.46 7.08
CA PRO A 24 -30.16 -4.76 7.67
C PRO A 24 -28.67 -4.91 7.95
N LEU A 25 -27.80 -4.30 7.13
CA LEU A 25 -26.36 -4.36 7.37
C LEU A 25 -25.96 -3.53 8.59
N LYS A 26 -26.63 -2.40 8.84
CA LYS A 26 -26.37 -1.59 10.04
C LYS A 26 -26.76 -2.36 11.31
N GLU A 27 -27.91 -3.03 11.30
CA GLU A 27 -28.37 -3.85 12.43
C GLU A 27 -27.37 -4.97 12.77
N GLU A 28 -26.92 -5.72 11.76
CA GLU A 28 -25.91 -6.78 11.94
C GLU A 28 -24.58 -6.23 12.51
N LEU A 29 -24.15 -5.05 12.03
CA LEU A 29 -22.93 -4.42 12.52
C LEU A 29 -23.06 -3.95 13.97
N ASP A 30 -24.24 -3.46 14.38
CA ASP A 30 -24.50 -3.07 15.77
C ASP A 30 -24.52 -4.28 16.71
N LEU A 31 -25.15 -5.38 16.29
CA LEU A 31 -25.13 -6.64 17.04
C LEU A 31 -23.71 -7.15 17.22
N TYR A 32 -22.91 -7.12 16.16
CA TYR A 32 -21.51 -7.51 16.22
C TYR A 32 -20.70 -6.60 17.16
N ALA A 33 -20.91 -5.28 17.12
CA ALA A 33 -20.25 -4.34 18.02
C ALA A 33 -20.62 -4.59 19.49
N ALA A 34 -21.89 -4.89 19.76
CA ALA A 34 -22.34 -5.27 21.10
C ALA A 34 -21.69 -6.57 21.59
N GLU A 35 -21.59 -7.59 20.74
CA GLU A 35 -20.93 -8.85 21.08
C GLU A 35 -19.43 -8.66 21.34
N TYR A 36 -18.75 -7.91 20.46
CA TYR A 36 -17.35 -7.53 20.66
C TYR A 36 -17.16 -6.76 21.99
N GLY A 37 -18.07 -5.83 22.27
CA GLY A 37 -18.03 -5.00 23.46
C GLY A 37 -18.13 -5.77 24.77
N ARG A 38 -18.87 -6.90 24.77
CA ARG A 38 -18.95 -7.79 25.94
C ARG A 38 -17.63 -8.44 26.30
N LEU A 39 -16.71 -8.59 25.33
CA LEU A 39 -15.43 -9.25 25.51
C LEU A 39 -14.28 -8.27 25.74
N TYR A 40 -14.31 -7.12 25.07
CA TYR A 40 -13.17 -6.19 24.97
C TYR A 40 -13.48 -4.76 25.43
N GLY A 41 -14.69 -4.51 25.94
CA GLY A 41 -15.17 -3.19 26.30
C GLY A 41 -16.02 -2.56 25.21
N GLU A 42 -17.07 -1.84 25.62
CA GLU A 42 -18.06 -1.25 24.73
C GLU A 42 -17.42 -0.40 23.62
N VAL A 43 -17.83 -0.64 22.37
CA VAL A 43 -17.33 0.05 21.19
C VAL A 43 -18.48 0.40 20.27
N ASP A 44 -18.41 1.60 19.68
CA ASP A 44 -19.36 2.02 18.66
C ASP A 44 -19.05 1.37 17.32
N THR A 45 -20.09 1.02 16.57
CA THR A 45 -20.02 0.44 15.23
C THR A 45 -19.12 1.27 14.29
N ALA A 46 -19.22 2.60 14.30
CA ALA A 46 -18.41 3.45 13.42
C ALA A 46 -16.92 3.44 13.79
N THR A 47 -16.59 3.13 15.04
CA THR A 47 -15.20 2.95 15.48
C THR A 47 -14.65 1.60 15.03
N LEU A 48 -15.50 0.56 14.98
CA LEU A 48 -15.10 -0.80 14.61
C LEU A 48 -14.93 -0.98 13.09
N ILE A 49 -15.75 -0.31 12.28
CA ILE A 49 -15.74 -0.41 10.80
C ILE A 49 -14.34 -0.20 10.18
N PRO A 50 -13.57 0.86 10.53
CA PRO A 50 -12.23 1.04 9.98
C PRO A 50 -11.29 -0.16 10.21
N HIS A 51 -11.35 -0.77 11.39
CA HIS A 51 -10.53 -1.94 11.74
C HIS A 51 -10.96 -3.20 10.98
N MET A 52 -12.26 -3.40 10.79
CA MET A 52 -12.80 -4.47 9.96
C MET A 52 -12.34 -4.32 8.51
N LEU A 53 -12.42 -3.12 7.94
CA LEU A 53 -11.99 -2.83 6.57
C LEU A 53 -10.49 -3.04 6.39
N GLU A 54 -9.67 -2.63 7.35
CA GLU A 54 -8.23 -2.89 7.31
C GLU A 54 -7.94 -4.40 7.32
N SER A 55 -8.61 -5.14 8.18
CA SER A 55 -8.48 -6.60 8.30
C SER A 55 -8.90 -7.31 7.02
N PHE A 56 -10.00 -6.86 6.40
CA PHE A 56 -10.48 -7.34 5.10
C PHE A 56 -9.45 -7.12 3.99
N LEU A 57 -8.89 -5.91 3.86
CA LEU A 57 -7.87 -5.62 2.84
C LEU A 57 -6.57 -6.42 3.08
N ARG A 58 -6.25 -6.73 4.33
CA ARG A 58 -5.07 -7.55 4.69
C ARG A 58 -5.28 -9.03 4.38
N SER A 59 -6.52 -9.53 4.42
CA SER A 59 -6.86 -10.92 4.15
C SER A 59 -7.11 -11.21 2.66
N ASP A 60 -7.51 -10.22 1.86
CA ASP A 60 -7.69 -10.37 0.41
C ASP A 60 -6.35 -10.60 -0.31
N ARG A 61 -6.03 -11.87 -0.58
CA ARG A 61 -4.81 -12.28 -1.28
C ARG A 61 -4.74 -11.75 -2.72
N GLY A 62 -5.89 -11.67 -3.40
CA GLY A 62 -5.97 -11.20 -4.78
C GLY A 62 -5.60 -9.71 -4.84
N TRP A 63 -6.16 -8.92 -3.93
CA TRP A 63 -5.78 -7.52 -3.73
C TRP A 63 -4.30 -7.39 -3.39
N ARG A 64 -3.80 -8.12 -2.39
CA ARG A 64 -2.39 -8.05 -1.97
C ARG A 64 -1.41 -8.35 -3.11
N SER A 65 -1.73 -9.34 -3.93
CA SER A 65 -0.90 -9.72 -5.07
C SER A 65 -0.85 -8.60 -6.11
N ARG A 66 -2.00 -7.99 -6.44
CA ARG A 66 -2.06 -6.84 -7.37
C ARG A 66 -1.36 -5.61 -6.80
N LYS A 67 -1.54 -5.31 -5.51
CA LYS A 67 -0.89 -4.19 -4.81
C LYS A 67 0.63 -4.32 -4.84
N ALA A 68 1.18 -5.51 -4.57
CA ALA A 68 2.62 -5.76 -4.62
C ALA A 68 3.20 -5.54 -6.03
N ARG A 69 2.50 -6.00 -7.08
CA ARG A 69 2.91 -5.75 -8.47
C ARG A 69 2.87 -4.26 -8.84
N ALA A 70 1.85 -3.54 -8.39
CA ALA A 70 1.74 -2.10 -8.63
C ALA A 70 2.90 -1.33 -7.97
N VAL A 71 3.22 -1.62 -6.72
CA VAL A 71 4.37 -1.01 -6.01
C VAL A 71 5.71 -1.40 -6.65
N GLY A 72 5.86 -2.66 -7.07
CA GLY A 72 7.06 -3.14 -7.76
C GLY A 72 7.30 -2.49 -9.13
N LYS A 73 6.24 -2.08 -9.83
CA LYS A 73 6.32 -1.37 -11.12
C LYS A 73 6.75 0.10 -10.97
N SER A 74 6.66 0.67 -9.76
CA SER A 74 7.00 2.07 -9.46
C SER A 74 8.46 2.29 -9.05
N ARG A 75 9.29 1.26 -8.90
CA ARG A 75 10.74 1.46 -8.80
C ARG A 75 11.28 1.74 -10.21
N PRO A 76 11.76 2.96 -10.52
CA PRO A 76 12.55 3.13 -11.72
C PRO A 76 13.79 2.24 -11.54
N THR A 77 13.99 1.33 -12.48
CA THR A 77 15.25 0.64 -12.70
C THR A 77 16.26 1.69 -13.17
N THR A 78 16.77 2.49 -12.24
CA THR A 78 17.93 3.35 -12.49
C THR A 78 19.17 2.54 -12.19
N GLY A 79 19.87 2.12 -13.25
CA GLY A 79 21.29 1.80 -13.19
C GLY A 79 21.70 0.46 -13.78
N GLY A 80 22.08 0.46 -15.06
CA GLY A 80 23.28 -0.27 -15.48
C GLY A 80 23.13 -1.35 -16.56
N GLN A 81 23.01 -0.95 -17.83
CA GLN A 81 23.86 -1.48 -18.91
C GLN A 81 23.85 -0.46 -20.07
N PRO A 82 25.01 -0.16 -20.69
CA PRO A 82 25.67 -1.13 -21.57
C PRO A 82 27.21 -1.10 -21.49
N GLY A 83 27.82 -2.25 -21.19
CA GLY A 83 29.25 -2.47 -21.40
C GLY A 83 29.51 -3.06 -22.78
N ALA A 84 29.43 -2.25 -23.83
CA ALA A 84 29.94 -2.61 -25.15
C ALA A 84 31.31 -1.95 -25.33
N VAL A 85 32.39 -2.66 -24.99
CA VAL A 85 33.76 -2.28 -25.37
C VAL A 85 34.56 -3.53 -25.73
N GLY A 86 34.95 -3.59 -27.01
CA GLY A 86 36.23 -4.13 -27.45
C GLY A 86 36.39 -5.65 -27.50
N ARG A 87 35.95 -6.27 -28.60
CA ARG A 87 36.70 -7.39 -29.19
C ARG A 87 37.15 -6.95 -30.58
N THR A 88 38.45 -6.72 -30.69
CA THR A 88 39.18 -6.31 -31.90
C THR A 88 39.02 -7.36 -33.00
N ASN A 89 38.72 -6.90 -34.22
CA ASN A 89 38.71 -7.71 -35.45
C ASN A 89 40.13 -7.75 -36.06
N PRO A 90 40.41 -8.70 -36.97
CA PRO A 90 41.74 -9.19 -37.33
C PRO A 90 42.36 -8.41 -38.48
N ALA A 91 43.68 -8.29 -38.46
CA ALA A 91 44.58 -8.26 -39.61
C ALA A 91 45.95 -7.82 -39.09
N ASP A 92 46.88 -8.75 -38.99
CA ASP A 92 48.22 -8.46 -39.51
C ASP A 92 48.76 -9.71 -40.17
N THR A 93 49.15 -9.49 -41.41
CA THR A 93 49.66 -10.41 -42.42
C THR A 93 51.17 -10.17 -42.54
N ASP A 94 51.91 -11.22 -42.91
CA ASP A 94 53.36 -11.27 -43.24
C ASP A 94 54.30 -11.13 -42.03
N HIS A 95 55.23 -12.07 -41.76
CA HIS A 95 56.27 -12.55 -42.68
C HIS A 95 56.84 -13.92 -42.27
#